data_AF-A0A8H5H966-F1
#
_entry.id   AF-A0A8H5H966-F1
#
_cell.length_a   1.000
_cell.length_b   1.000
_cell.length_c   1.000
_cell.angle_alpha   90.00
_cell.angle_beta   90.00
_cell.angle_gamma   90.00
#
_symmetry.space_group_name_H-M   'P 1'
#
loop_
_entity.id
_entity.type
_entity.pdbx_description
1 polymer ?
#
loop_
_entity_poly.entity_id
_entity_poly.type
_entity_poly.pdbx_seq_one_letter_code
_entity_poly.pdbx_strand_id
1 'polypeptide(L)'
;MTSQAYALPPGAYTIVQANDTTNQGVTDASQGETLSFTSLNADNTSNSPDQQWLVMGSGVIRARESTRFTYVNQYVTRQNIRSGPVGNRTEWIIGNVTWNPAGYYTGSIRASEKTAGGRYFYWGNNIMLQDASVDWRFTPISV
;
A
#
# COMPACT_ATOMS: atom_id res chain seq x y z
N MET A 1 2.62 28.58 3.93
CA MET A 1 3.53 27.78 3.10
C MET A 1 2.68 26.81 2.31
N THR A 2 2.70 26.85 0.99
CA THR A 2 1.95 25.91 0.13
C THR A 2 2.63 24.55 0.18
N SER A 3 1.94 23.50 0.63
CA SER A 3 2.47 22.14 0.58
C SER A 3 2.72 21.76 -0.87
N GLN A 4 3.97 21.52 -1.24
CA GLN A 4 4.32 21.10 -2.59
C GLN A 4 3.91 19.63 -2.76
N ALA A 5 3.08 19.38 -3.76
CA ALA A 5 2.59 18.07 -4.14
C ALA A 5 3.54 17.43 -5.16
N TYR A 6 3.99 16.20 -4.90
CA TYR A 6 4.92 15.45 -5.75
C TYR A 6 4.28 14.16 -6.24
N ALA A 7 4.78 13.60 -7.35
CA ALA A 7 4.61 12.17 -7.60
C ALA A 7 5.46 11.39 -6.59
N LEU A 8 4.96 10.27 -6.09
CA LEU A 8 5.77 9.38 -5.24
C LEU A 8 6.93 8.81 -6.07
N PRO A 9 8.20 8.98 -5.67
CA PRO A 9 9.32 8.42 -6.42
C PRO A 9 9.23 6.89 -6.54
N PRO A 10 9.63 6.27 -7.66
CA PRO A 10 9.75 4.82 -7.72
C PRO A 10 10.74 4.31 -6.68
N GLY A 11 10.45 3.17 -6.06
CA GLY A 11 11.31 2.60 -5.02
C GLY A 11 10.60 1.57 -4.14
N ALA A 12 11.34 1.02 -3.18
CA ALA A 12 10.79 0.12 -2.17
C ALA A 12 10.30 0.92 -0.95
N TYR A 13 9.12 0.58 -0.46
CA TYR A 13 8.44 1.29 0.62
C TYR A 13 7.80 0.33 1.63
N THR A 14 7.82 0.74 2.90
CA THR A 14 6.84 0.29 3.89
C THR A 14 5.60 1.18 3.74
N ILE A 15 4.41 0.56 3.63
CA ILE A 15 3.14 1.26 3.47
C ILE A 15 2.32 1.12 4.76
N VAL A 16 1.89 2.25 5.32
CA VAL A 16 1.13 2.33 6.57
C VAL A 16 -0.05 3.26 6.38
N GLN A 17 -1.14 3.06 7.11
CA GLN A 17 -2.20 4.05 7.15
C GLN A 17 -1.70 5.30 7.88
N ALA A 18 -1.89 6.51 7.34
CA ALA A 18 -1.23 7.71 7.88
C ALA A 18 -1.67 8.07 9.30
N ASN A 19 -2.89 7.68 9.70
CA ASN A 19 -3.43 7.86 11.05
C ASN A 19 -3.32 6.60 11.92
N ASP A 20 -2.56 5.58 11.49
CA ASP A 20 -2.34 4.41 12.32
C ASP A 20 -1.46 4.74 13.52
N THR A 21 -2.01 4.51 14.72
CA THR A 21 -1.28 4.61 16.00
C THR A 21 -0.81 3.27 16.52
N THR A 22 -1.12 2.17 15.81
CA THR A 22 -0.82 0.79 16.23
C THR A 22 0.49 0.26 15.67
N ASN A 23 1.20 1.05 14.85
CA ASN A 23 2.49 0.71 14.24
C ASN A 23 2.40 -0.57 13.39
N GLN A 24 1.42 -0.62 12.50
CA GLN A 24 1.15 -1.73 11.61
C GLN A 24 1.32 -1.34 10.14
N GLY A 25 1.88 -2.24 9.34
CA GLY A 25 2.10 -2.05 7.91
C GLY A 25 1.31 -3.02 7.06
N VAL A 26 1.02 -2.58 5.84
CA VAL A 26 0.40 -3.42 4.81
C VAL A 26 1.27 -4.65 4.58
N THR A 27 0.68 -5.81 4.82
CA THR A 27 1.33 -7.11 4.82
C THR A 27 0.63 -8.04 3.87
N ASP A 28 1.40 -8.77 3.09
CA ASP A 28 0.91 -9.80 2.19
C ASP A 28 1.44 -11.16 2.68
N ALA A 29 0.68 -11.93 3.48
CA ALA A 29 1.22 -13.15 4.10
C ALA A 29 1.34 -14.34 3.13
N SER A 30 0.31 -14.64 2.32
CA SER A 30 0.39 -15.64 1.22
C SER A 30 -0.35 -15.23 -0.06
N GLN A 31 0.04 -15.80 -1.21
CA GLN A 31 -0.57 -15.48 -2.50
C GLN A 31 -2.05 -15.91 -2.50
N GLY A 32 -2.94 -15.03 -2.96
CA GLY A 32 -4.39 -15.29 -2.97
C GLY A 32 -5.08 -15.05 -1.64
N GLU A 33 -4.31 -14.74 -0.58
CA GLU A 33 -4.85 -14.29 0.70
C GLU A 33 -5.12 -12.80 0.73
N THR A 34 -5.95 -12.42 1.69
CA THR A 34 -6.27 -11.02 1.96
C THR A 34 -5.04 -10.28 2.48
N LEU A 35 -4.78 -9.10 1.93
CA LEU A 35 -3.79 -8.18 2.48
C LEU A 35 -4.23 -7.75 3.87
N SER A 36 -3.31 -7.84 4.82
CA SER A 36 -3.56 -7.54 6.21
C SER A 36 -2.66 -6.41 6.70
N PHE A 37 -2.86 -6.01 7.95
CA PHE A 37 -1.91 -5.18 8.69
C PHE A 37 -1.24 -6.01 9.77
N THR A 38 0.08 -5.95 9.83
CA THR A 38 0.86 -6.61 10.89
C THR A 38 1.88 -5.65 11.48
N SER A 39 2.30 -5.92 12.71
CA SER A 39 3.22 -5.06 13.46
C SER A 39 4.53 -4.81 12.71
N LEU A 40 4.99 -3.57 12.73
CA LEU A 40 6.28 -3.11 12.21
C LEU A 40 7.35 -3.09 13.30
N ASN A 41 8.59 -2.75 12.93
CA ASN A 41 9.60 -2.31 13.89
C ASN A 41 9.16 -1.02 14.59
N ALA A 42 9.74 -0.70 15.75
CA ALA A 42 9.37 0.48 16.54
C ALA A 42 9.55 1.82 15.80
N ASP A 43 10.38 1.85 14.76
CA ASP A 43 10.63 3.01 13.90
C ASP A 43 9.69 3.08 12.67
N ASN A 44 8.64 2.25 12.62
CA ASN A 44 7.71 2.08 11.50
C ASN A 44 8.36 1.53 10.21
N THR A 45 9.49 0.83 10.32
CA THR A 45 10.09 0.09 9.19
C THR A 45 9.60 -1.35 9.15
N SER A 46 9.61 -1.95 7.96
CA SER A 46 9.27 -3.36 7.76
C SER A 46 10.16 -4.29 8.59
N ASN A 47 9.55 -5.23 9.31
CA ASN A 47 10.25 -6.33 10.01
C ASN A 47 10.17 -7.67 9.24
N SER A 48 9.42 -7.70 8.14
CA SER A 48 9.29 -8.85 7.24
C SER A 48 9.36 -8.39 5.77
N PRO A 49 9.92 -9.21 4.86
CA PRO A 49 9.72 -9.05 3.42
C PRO A 49 8.23 -9.02 2.99
N ASP A 50 7.32 -9.50 3.86
CA ASP A 50 5.86 -9.40 3.67
C ASP A 50 5.29 -7.99 3.69
N GLN A 51 6.08 -7.03 4.19
CA GLN A 51 5.69 -5.64 4.36
C GLN A 51 6.40 -4.69 3.40
N GLN A 52 7.20 -5.21 2.47
CA GLN A 52 7.98 -4.41 1.53
C GLN A 52 7.29 -4.35 0.16
N TRP A 53 7.10 -3.14 -0.34
CA TRP A 53 6.34 -2.87 -1.56
C TRP A 53 7.17 -2.05 -2.54
N LEU A 54 7.37 -2.58 -3.75
CA LEU A 54 7.93 -1.85 -4.86
C LEU A 54 6.84 -0.99 -5.50
N VAL A 55 7.01 0.32 -5.43
CA VAL A 55 6.15 1.30 -6.09
C VAL A 55 6.77 1.69 -7.42
N MET A 56 5.97 1.66 -8.48
CA MET A 56 6.39 2.05 -9.82
C MET A 56 5.30 2.94 -10.46
N GLY A 57 5.58 4.23 -10.58
CA GLY A 57 4.61 5.20 -11.12
C GLY A 57 3.31 5.20 -10.32
N SER A 58 2.20 4.84 -10.96
CA SER A 58 0.86 4.72 -10.36
C SER A 58 0.48 3.29 -9.97
N GLY A 59 1.45 2.42 -9.67
CA GLY A 59 1.21 1.01 -9.34
C GLY A 59 2.10 0.50 -8.20
N VAL A 60 1.64 -0.57 -7.57
CA VAL A 60 2.29 -1.21 -6.41
C VAL A 60 2.45 -2.70 -6.67
N ILE A 61 3.66 -3.21 -6.43
CA ILE A 61 4.07 -4.61 -6.62
C ILE A 61 4.76 -5.09 -5.35
N ARG A 62 4.57 -6.35 -5.00
CA ARG A 62 5.39 -7.01 -3.99
C ARG A 62 6.31 -8.06 -4.61
N ALA A 63 7.51 -8.20 -4.07
CA ALA A 63 8.40 -9.33 -4.33
C ALA A 63 8.38 -10.27 -3.10
N ARG A 64 7.99 -11.54 -3.27
CA ARG A 64 7.87 -12.53 -2.17
C ARG A 64 9.14 -13.32 -1.89
N GLU A 65 10.03 -13.35 -2.86
CA GLU A 65 11.36 -13.94 -2.89
C GLU A 65 11.94 -13.51 -4.25
N SER A 66 13.26 -13.60 -4.46
CA SER A 66 13.96 -13.11 -5.66
C SER A 66 13.47 -13.65 -7.02
N THR A 67 12.41 -14.47 -7.04
CA THR A 67 11.87 -15.13 -8.24
C THR A 67 10.37 -14.89 -8.49
N ARG A 68 9.62 -14.25 -7.58
CA ARG A 68 8.16 -14.10 -7.74
C ARG A 68 7.64 -12.70 -7.37
N PHE A 69 7.05 -12.03 -8.36
CA PHE A 69 6.33 -10.78 -8.21
C PHE A 69 4.83 -11.06 -8.05
N THR A 70 4.23 -10.53 -6.98
CA THR A 70 2.79 -10.53 -6.77
C THR A 70 2.25 -9.10 -6.91
N TYR A 71 1.13 -8.98 -7.61
CA TYR A 71 0.41 -7.72 -7.76
C TYR A 71 -0.73 -7.66 -6.77
N VAL A 72 -1.15 -6.44 -6.44
CA VAL A 72 -2.43 -6.25 -5.77
C VAL A 72 -3.56 -6.65 -6.73
N ASN A 73 -4.49 -7.45 -6.22
CA ASN A 73 -5.56 -8.07 -6.98
C ASN A 73 -6.88 -7.85 -6.26
N GLN A 74 -7.86 -7.27 -6.95
CA GLN A 74 -9.19 -7.04 -6.42
C GLN A 74 -10.15 -8.05 -7.03
N TYR A 75 -10.85 -8.82 -6.19
CA TYR A 75 -11.97 -9.65 -6.63
C TYR A 75 -13.28 -8.87 -6.49
N VAL A 76 -14.09 -8.87 -7.56
CA VAL A 76 -15.15 -7.89 -7.89
C VAL A 76 -16.43 -7.98 -7.03
N THR A 77 -16.36 -8.44 -5.80
CA THR A 77 -17.49 -8.33 -4.86
C THR A 77 -16.91 -7.89 -3.53
N ARG A 78 -17.23 -6.65 -3.13
CA ARG A 78 -16.81 -5.98 -1.88
C ARG A 78 -16.32 -6.99 -0.83
N GLN A 79 -15.02 -6.96 -0.51
CA GLN A 79 -14.56 -6.46 0.79
C GLN A 79 -13.07 -6.72 1.06
N ASN A 80 -12.38 -7.62 0.36
CA ASN A 80 -10.97 -7.92 0.66
C ASN A 80 -10.05 -7.76 -0.55
N ILE A 81 -8.96 -7.02 -0.36
CA ILE A 81 -7.87 -6.93 -1.34
C ILE A 81 -6.95 -8.12 -1.15
N ARG A 82 -6.57 -8.80 -2.23
CA ARG A 82 -5.70 -9.97 -2.19
C ARG A 82 -4.44 -9.74 -3.01
N SER A 83 -3.40 -10.51 -2.77
CA SER A 83 -2.28 -10.58 -3.72
C SER A 83 -2.56 -11.66 -4.78
N GLY A 84 -2.09 -11.45 -6.01
CA GLY A 84 -2.33 -12.41 -7.09
C GLY A 84 -1.27 -12.38 -8.18
N PRO A 85 -1.30 -13.37 -9.09
CA PRO A 85 -0.44 -13.37 -10.27
C PRO A 85 -0.83 -12.23 -11.24
N VAL A 86 0.09 -11.90 -12.14
CA VAL A 86 0.05 -10.73 -13.05
C VAL A 86 -1.24 -10.62 -13.90
N GLY A 87 -1.93 -11.74 -14.15
CA GLY A 87 -3.05 -11.81 -15.10
C GLY A 87 -4.34 -11.06 -14.71
N ASN A 88 -4.55 -10.76 -13.42
CA ASN A 88 -5.75 -10.07 -12.92
C ASN A 88 -5.34 -8.82 -12.09
N ARG A 89 -4.53 -7.92 -12.66
CA ARG A 89 -3.97 -6.79 -11.92
C ARG A 89 -5.00 -5.69 -11.71
N THR A 90 -5.18 -5.28 -10.45
CA THR A 90 -5.76 -3.96 -10.12
C THR A 90 -4.60 -3.08 -9.66
N GLU A 91 -4.36 -1.95 -10.34
CA GLU A 91 -3.30 -1.03 -9.95
C GLU A 91 -3.75 -0.15 -8.79
N TRP A 92 -2.86 0.04 -7.83
CA TRP A 92 -3.00 1.06 -6.80
C TRP A 92 -2.51 2.40 -7.33
N ILE A 93 -3.44 3.26 -7.72
CA ILE A 93 -3.15 4.63 -8.12
C ILE A 93 -2.79 5.42 -6.87
N ILE A 94 -1.52 5.77 -6.76
CA ILE A 94 -1.02 6.67 -5.72
C ILE A 94 -1.24 8.11 -6.21
N GLY A 95 -2.02 8.86 -5.44
CA GLY A 95 -2.23 10.28 -5.70
C GLY A 95 -0.97 11.11 -5.45
N ASN A 96 -1.08 12.42 -5.63
CA ASN A 96 -0.01 13.32 -5.23
C ASN A 96 0.34 13.12 -3.74
N VAL A 97 1.63 13.12 -3.45
CA VAL A 97 2.16 12.96 -2.11
C VAL A 97 2.78 14.25 -1.58
N THR A 98 2.82 14.38 -0.26
CA THR A 98 3.55 15.43 0.45
C THR A 98 4.72 14.82 1.18
N TRP A 99 5.91 15.42 1.06
CA TRP A 99 7.08 15.01 1.83
C TRP A 99 6.96 15.47 3.28
N ASN A 100 7.24 14.56 4.21
CA ASN A 100 7.41 14.86 5.62
C ASN A 100 8.91 14.88 5.99
N PRO A 101 9.40 15.92 6.68
CA PRO A 101 10.79 16.00 7.14
C PRO A 101 11.27 14.81 7.99
N ALA A 102 10.35 14.05 8.59
CA ALA A 102 10.66 12.82 9.32
C ALA A 102 11.03 11.63 8.43
N GLY A 103 11.11 11.80 7.10
CA GLY A 103 11.66 10.80 6.19
C GLY A 103 10.63 10.00 5.38
N TYR A 104 9.37 10.43 5.33
CA TYR A 104 8.30 9.68 4.67
C TYR A 104 7.41 10.57 3.80
N TYR A 105 6.65 9.96 2.90
CA TYR A 105 5.64 10.63 2.09
C TYR A 105 4.23 10.31 2.61
N THR A 106 3.29 11.24 2.45
CA THR A 106 1.87 10.98 2.71
C THR A 106 1.02 11.26 1.47
N GLY A 107 0.05 10.40 1.18
CA GLY A 107 -0.93 10.62 0.11
C GLY A 107 -1.95 9.49 -0.01
N SER A 108 -2.94 9.67 -0.88
CA SER A 108 -4.04 8.70 -1.01
C SER A 108 -3.68 7.54 -1.95
N ILE A 109 -4.19 6.34 -1.68
CA ILE A 109 -4.18 5.21 -2.61
C ILE A 109 -5.61 4.94 -3.09
N ARG A 110 -5.78 4.76 -4.40
CA ARG A 110 -7.07 4.49 -5.05
C ARG A 110 -6.97 3.27 -5.97
N ALA A 111 -8.08 2.55 -6.16
CA ALA A 111 -8.13 1.48 -7.15
C ALA A 111 -8.12 2.06 -8.58
N SER A 112 -7.46 1.36 -9.51
CA SER A 112 -7.45 1.72 -10.94
C SER A 112 -8.73 1.38 -11.70
N GLU A 113 -9.61 0.55 -11.13
CA GLU A 113 -10.84 0.09 -11.79
C GLU A 113 -11.97 1.14 -11.75
N LYS A 114 -12.67 1.24 -12.88
CA LYS A 114 -13.62 2.32 -13.22
C LYS A 114 -14.94 2.31 -12.42
N THR A 115 -15.27 1.23 -11.71
CA THR A 115 -16.65 0.98 -11.23
C THR A 115 -16.96 1.39 -9.79
N ALA A 116 -15.99 1.87 -9.02
CA ALA A 116 -16.27 2.67 -7.84
C ALA A 116 -14.98 3.40 -7.49
N GLY A 117 -15.05 4.72 -7.26
CA GLY A 117 -13.93 5.54 -6.77
C GLY A 117 -13.49 5.20 -5.34
N GLY A 118 -13.53 3.91 -5.00
CA GLY A 118 -13.21 3.35 -3.71
C GLY A 118 -11.75 3.61 -3.37
N ARG A 119 -11.57 4.11 -2.18
CA ARG A 119 -10.28 4.29 -1.53
C ARG A 119 -10.05 3.09 -0.63
N TYR A 120 -8.80 2.74 -0.39
CA TYR A 120 -8.48 1.61 0.48
C TYR A 120 -8.60 2.06 1.96
N PHE A 121 -9.24 1.25 2.79
CA PHE A 121 -9.50 1.48 4.22
C PHE A 121 -9.14 0.22 5.04
N TYR A 122 -8.87 0.42 6.33
CA TYR A 122 -8.56 -0.63 7.30
C TYR A 122 -9.77 -1.04 8.14
N TRP A 123 -10.17 -2.31 8.11
CA TRP A 123 -11.17 -2.84 9.04
C TRP A 123 -10.76 -4.21 9.55
N GLY A 124 -10.66 -4.37 10.87
CA GLY A 124 -10.55 -5.67 11.53
C GLY A 124 -9.36 -6.51 11.05
N ASN A 125 -8.22 -5.87 10.81
CA ASN A 125 -6.97 -6.41 10.29
C ASN A 125 -6.85 -6.56 8.77
N ASN A 126 -7.88 -6.24 7.98
CA ASN A 126 -7.86 -6.41 6.52
C ASN A 126 -7.86 -5.07 5.76
N ILE A 127 -7.30 -5.09 4.55
CA ILE A 127 -7.44 -3.99 3.59
C ILE A 127 -8.72 -4.18 2.80
N MET A 128 -9.60 -3.19 2.88
CA MET A 128 -10.92 -3.19 2.25
C MET A 128 -11.09 -1.99 1.33
N LEU A 129 -11.94 -2.13 0.30
CA LEU A 129 -12.32 -1.01 -0.57
C LEU A 129 -13.56 -0.31 -0.02
N GLN A 130 -13.49 1.00 0.24
CA GLN A 130 -14.62 1.81 0.72
C GLN A 130 -14.52 3.27 0.22
N ASP A 131 -15.64 3.99 0.13
CA ASP A 131 -15.67 5.42 -0.24
C ASP A 131 -15.19 6.38 0.88
N ALA A 132 -14.19 5.99 1.68
CA ALA A 132 -13.63 6.81 2.76
C ALA A 132 -12.22 7.29 2.41
N SER A 133 -11.97 8.60 2.50
CA SER A 133 -10.62 9.14 2.30
C SER A 133 -9.68 8.73 3.40
N VAL A 134 -8.64 7.99 3.04
CA VAL A 134 -7.53 7.69 3.92
C VAL A 134 -6.25 8.03 3.21
N ASP A 135 -5.41 8.79 3.91
CA ASP A 135 -4.03 8.99 3.52
C ASP A 135 -3.19 7.83 4.03
N TRP A 136 -2.17 7.52 3.25
CA TRP A 136 -1.21 6.47 3.47
C TRP A 136 0.16 7.09 3.63
N ARG A 137 0.95 6.55 4.56
CA ARG A 137 2.35 6.87 4.75
C ARG A 137 3.21 5.87 3.97
N PHE A 138 4.11 6.40 3.16
CA PHE A 138 5.10 5.64 2.41
C PHE A 138 6.48 5.97 2.98
N THR A 139 7.07 5.02 3.70
CA THR A 139 8.42 5.15 4.26
C THR A 139 9.39 4.44 3.31
N PRO A 140 10.33 5.15 2.66
CA PRO A 140 11.34 4.51 1.82
C PRO A 140 12.13 3.46 2.61
N ILE A 141 12.37 2.31 1.98
CA ILE A 141 13.27 1.30 2.51
C ILE A 141 14.67 1.63 1.96
N SER A 142 15.60 1.96 2.84
CA SER A 142 17.01 2.06 2.49
C SER A 142 17.51 0.69 2.07
N VAL A 143 17.92 0.55 0.81
CA VAL A 143 18.54 -0.66 0.26
C VAL A 143 20.05 -0.56 0.41
#